data_AF-A0A352CL41-F1
#
_entry.id   AF-A0A352CL41-F1
#
_cell.length_a   1.000
_cell.length_b   1.000
_cell.length_c   1.000
_cell.angle_alpha   90.00
_cell.angle_beta   90.00
_cell.angle_gamma   90.00
#
_symmetry.space_group_name_H-M   'P 1'
#
loop_
_entity.id
_entity.type
_entity.pdbx_description
1 polymer ?
#
loop_
_entity_poly.entity_id
_entity_poly.type
_entity_poly.pdbx_seq_one_letter_code
_entity_poly.pdbx_strand_id
1 'polypeptide(L)'
;LACPGFPECRNTQPFYEKIGVECPKCGKDIVLRMSKKGRRYYGCIGFPECDYMSWSKPSKTKCPKCGSIMVEKGQNLVCSNDDCKNVIKNEENNN
;
A
#
# COMPACT_ATOMS: atom_id res chain seq x y z
N LEU A 1 20.36 39.99 10.91
CA LEU A 1 20.34 39.84 9.44
C LEU A 1 19.60 38.55 9.13
N ALA A 2 18.33 38.64 8.73
CA ALA A 2 17.46 37.49 8.48
C ALA A 2 17.54 37.08 7.01
N CYS A 3 17.66 35.78 6.74
CA CYS A 3 17.80 35.21 5.40
C CYS A 3 16.59 35.56 4.50
N PRO A 4 16.79 36.16 3.31
CA PRO A 4 15.72 36.67 2.44
C PRO A 4 15.04 35.61 1.55
N GLY A 5 15.02 34.33 1.94
CA GLY A 5 14.57 33.20 1.11
C GLY A 5 13.22 32.57 1.49
N PHE A 6 12.26 33.37 1.95
CA PHE A 6 10.90 32.95 2.31
C PHE A 6 9.95 33.51 1.23
N PRO A 7 9.16 32.71 0.48
CA PRO A 7 8.36 31.59 0.98
C PRO A 7 8.43 30.27 0.16
N GLU A 8 9.41 30.07 -0.73
CA GLU A 8 9.31 29.01 -1.77
C GLU A 8 9.73 27.59 -1.36
N CYS A 9 10.26 27.36 -0.17
CA CYS A 9 10.65 26.00 0.25
C CYS A 9 9.59 25.37 1.16
N ARG A 10 8.43 25.03 0.57
CA ARG A 10 7.40 24.21 1.22
C ARG A 10 7.46 22.77 0.70
N ASN A 11 8.69 22.25 0.55
CA ASN A 11 8.93 20.88 0.11
C ASN A 11 8.89 19.93 1.30
N THR A 12 7.83 19.99 2.10
CA THR A 12 7.54 18.89 3.04
C THR A 12 6.90 17.81 2.19
N GLN A 13 7.72 17.04 1.45
CA GLN A 13 7.21 15.83 0.82
C GLN A 13 6.57 15.01 1.94
N PRO A 14 5.27 14.70 1.89
CA PRO A 14 4.65 13.86 2.90
C PRO A 14 5.43 12.54 2.92
N PHE A 15 6.05 12.24 4.06
CA PHE A 15 6.77 10.99 4.25
C PHE A 15 5.73 9.87 4.26
N TYR A 16 5.52 9.30 3.08
CA TYR A 16 4.66 8.15 2.91
C TYR A 16 5.45 6.89 3.23
N GLU A 17 4.98 6.13 4.21
CA GLU A 17 5.58 4.85 4.55
C GLU A 17 5.22 3.83 3.47
N LYS A 18 6.14 3.62 2.53
CA LYS A 18 6.02 2.61 1.48
C LYS A 18 6.10 1.24 2.12
N ILE A 19 5.11 0.40 1.86
CA ILE A 19 5.16 -1.02 2.26
C ILE A 19 5.99 -1.88 1.30
N GLY A 20 6.52 -1.25 0.25
CA GLY A 20 7.27 -1.90 -0.81
C GLY A 20 6.42 -2.75 -1.73
N VAL A 21 5.08 -2.61 -1.76
CA VAL A 21 4.17 -3.39 -2.60
C VAL A 21 3.64 -2.55 -3.74
N GLU A 22 3.63 -3.13 -4.95
CA GLU A 22 3.17 -2.45 -6.16
C GLU A 22 1.65 -2.59 -6.33
N CYS A 23 1.03 -1.53 -6.83
CA CYS A 23 -0.40 -1.48 -7.04
C CYS A 23 -0.81 -2.42 -8.19
N PRO A 24 -1.76 -3.35 -7.96
CA PRO A 24 -2.21 -4.26 -9.02
C PRO A 24 -2.99 -3.55 -10.14
N LYS A 25 -3.48 -2.31 -9.92
CA LYS A 25 -4.20 -1.52 -10.93
C LYS A 25 -3.27 -0.72 -11.85
N CYS A 26 -2.21 -0.11 -11.32
CA CYS A 26 -1.36 0.83 -12.07
C CYS A 26 0.15 0.58 -11.96
N GLY A 27 0.60 -0.39 -11.16
CA GLY A 27 2.01 -0.70 -10.93
C GLY A 27 2.76 0.26 -10.01
N LYS A 28 2.15 1.38 -9.56
CA LYS A 28 2.81 2.35 -8.67
C LYS A 28 2.90 1.81 -7.23
N ASP A 29 3.82 2.35 -6.42
CA ASP A 29 3.96 1.99 -5.01
C ASP A 29 2.67 2.19 -4.19
N ILE A 30 2.41 1.27 -3.27
CA ILE A 30 1.39 1.40 -2.23
C ILE A 30 2.05 1.95 -0.97
N VAL A 31 1.38 2.93 -0.38
CA VAL A 31 1.84 3.64 0.80
C VAL A 31 0.81 3.56 1.92
N LEU A 32 1.30 3.54 3.16
CA LEU A 32 0.49 3.70 4.34
C LEU A 32 0.02 5.16 4.44
N ARG A 33 -1.29 5.34 4.47
CA ARG A 33 -1.97 6.61 4.64
C ARG A 33 -2.87 6.56 5.85
N MET A 34 -3.18 7.74 6.39
CA MET A 34 -4.11 7.88 7.50
C MET A 34 -5.38 8.55 7.02
N SER A 35 -6.54 7.97 7.35
CA SER A 35 -7.84 8.54 7.03
C SER A 35 -8.15 9.71 7.97
N LYS A 36 -9.11 10.56 7.61
CA LYS A 36 -9.58 11.69 8.46
C LYS A 36 -10.02 11.23 9.85
N LYS A 37 -10.45 9.97 9.99
CA LYS A 37 -10.84 9.33 11.26
C LYS A 37 -9.65 8.73 12.05
N GLY A 38 -8.40 8.96 11.62
CA GLY A 38 -7.19 8.42 12.27
C GLY A 38 -6.87 6.94 11.95
N ARG A 39 -7.68 6.28 11.11
CA ARG A 39 -7.43 4.87 10.72
C ARG A 39 -6.38 4.78 9.62
N ARG A 40 -5.41 3.89 9.80
CA ARG A 40 -4.40 3.58 8.78
C ARG A 40 -5.00 2.73 7.66
N TYR A 41 -4.62 3.02 6.43
CA TYR A 41 -5.01 2.29 5.22
C TYR A 41 -3.87 2.31 4.22
N TYR A 42 -3.86 1.34 3.31
CA TYR A 42 -2.87 1.20 2.26
C TYR A 42 -3.47 1.73 0.96
N GLY A 43 -2.98 2.89 0.53
CA GLY A 43 -3.45 3.56 -0.69
C GLY A 43 -2.36 3.60 -1.74
N CYS A 44 -2.74 3.56 -3.01
CA CYS A 44 -1.78 3.82 -4.08
C CYS A 44 -1.21 5.24 -3.97
N ILE A 45 0.10 5.39 -4.17
CA ILE A 45 0.74 6.72 -4.23
C ILE A 45 0.22 7.56 -5.41
N GLY A 46 -0.27 6.89 -6.47
CA GLY A 46 -0.81 7.52 -7.66
C GLY A 46 -2.21 8.13 -7.53
N PHE A 47 -2.81 8.20 -6.34
CA PHE A 47 -4.06 8.94 -6.15
C PHE A 47 -3.87 10.42 -6.53
N PRO A 48 -4.79 11.06 -7.30
CA PRO A 48 -6.14 10.64 -7.65
C PRO A 48 -6.27 9.74 -8.90
N GLU A 49 -5.20 9.52 -9.66
CA GLU A 49 -5.23 8.68 -10.87
C GLU A 49 -5.50 7.20 -10.58
N CYS A 50 -5.17 6.74 -9.37
CA CYS A 50 -5.47 5.39 -8.90
C CYS A 50 -6.24 5.42 -7.58
N ASP A 51 -7.46 4.87 -7.62
CA ASP A 51 -8.38 4.76 -6.47
C ASP A 51 -8.07 3.56 -5.55
N TYR A 52 -7.04 2.75 -5.86
CA TYR A 52 -6.77 1.54 -5.07
C TYR A 52 -6.55 1.87 -3.58
N MET A 53 -7.39 1.25 -2.74
CA MET A 53 -7.41 1.41 -1.29
C MET A 53 -7.66 0.05 -0.63
N SER A 54 -6.86 -0.29 0.37
CA SER A 54 -7.04 -1.50 1.19
C SER A 54 -6.85 -1.19 2.67
N TRP A 55 -7.65 -1.80 3.53
CA TRP A 55 -7.49 -1.67 4.99
C TRP A 55 -6.40 -2.60 5.54
N SER A 56 -6.17 -3.73 4.87
CA SER A 56 -5.13 -4.70 5.20
C SER A 56 -3.94 -4.53 4.26
N LYS A 57 -2.74 -4.88 4.73
CA LYS A 57 -1.50 -4.73 3.96
C LYS A 57 -1.58 -5.69 2.76
N PRO A 58 -1.68 -5.19 1.51
CA PRO A 58 -1.64 -6.06 0.35
C PRO A 58 -0.22 -6.62 0.21
N SER A 59 -0.12 -7.86 -0.27
CA SER A 59 1.15 -8.50 -0.62
C SER A 59 1.45 -8.31 -2.10
N LYS A 60 2.73 -8.41 -2.47
CA LYS A 60 3.16 -8.47 -3.88
C LYS A 60 2.60 -9.70 -4.59
N THR A 61 2.32 -10.75 -3.83
CA THR A 61 1.84 -12.02 -4.37
C THR A 61 0.35 -11.93 -4.71
N LYS A 62 0.04 -12.18 -5.98
CA LYS A 62 -1.34 -12.38 -6.45
C LYS A 62 -1.78 -13.81 -6.18
N CYS A 63 -3.08 -13.99 -5.98
CA CYS A 63 -3.67 -15.30 -5.73
C CYS A 63 -3.53 -16.17 -6.99
N PRO A 64 -2.91 -17.37 -6.91
CA PRO A 64 -2.74 -18.24 -8.07
C PRO A 64 -4.06 -18.86 -8.56
N LYS A 65 -5.13 -18.81 -7.74
CA LYS A 65 -6.44 -19.37 -8.12
C LYS A 65 -7.34 -18.39 -8.88
N CYS A 66 -7.36 -17.12 -8.47
CA CYS A 66 -8.29 -16.13 -9.02
C CYS A 66 -7.60 -14.86 -9.56
N GLY A 67 -6.28 -14.74 -9.42
CA GLY A 67 -5.51 -13.57 -9.85
C GLY A 67 -5.70 -12.30 -9.01
N SER A 68 -6.56 -12.34 -7.98
CA SER A 68 -6.79 -11.20 -7.08
C SER A 68 -5.60 -10.94 -6.14
N ILE A 69 -5.47 -9.72 -5.64
CA ILE A 69 -4.43 -9.38 -4.67
C ILE A 69 -4.65 -10.13 -3.36
N MET A 70 -3.57 -10.60 -2.74
CA MET A 70 -3.63 -11.21 -1.40
C MET A 70 -3.27 -10.16 -0.35
N VAL A 71 -3.81 -10.31 0.85
CA VAL A 71 -3.58 -9.43 1.99
C VAL A 71 -2.89 -10.19 3.11
N GLU A 72 -1.89 -9.56 3.72
CA GLU A 72 -1.18 -10.08 4.89
C GLU A 72 -2.07 -10.03 6.12
N LYS A 73 -2.27 -11.20 6.73
CA LYS A 73 -3.00 -11.39 7.98
C LYS A 73 -2.13 -12.22 8.93
N GLY A 74 -1.21 -11.54 9.63
CA GLY A 74 -0.19 -12.19 10.45
C GLY A 74 0.85 -12.87 9.57
N GLN A 75 0.99 -14.20 9.70
CA GLN A 75 1.94 -15.01 8.91
C GLN A 75 1.34 -15.57 7.62
N ASN A 76 0.05 -15.34 7.38
CA ASN A 76 -0.68 -15.88 6.24
C ASN A 76 -1.09 -14.76 5.27
N LEU A 77 -1.05 -15.06 3.99
CA LEU A 77 -1.64 -14.26 2.93
C LEU A 77 -3.03 -14.82 2.62
N VAL A 78 -4.05 -14.00 2.83
CA VAL A 78 -5.45 -14.34 2.55
C VAL A 78 -5.85 -13.64 1.27
N CYS A 79 -6.56 -14.33 0.38
CA CYS A 79 -7.07 -13.67 -0.82
C CYS A 79 -8.06 -12.56 -0.45
N SER A 80 -7.98 -11.41 -1.12
CA SER A 80 -8.93 -10.31 -0.91
C SER A 80 -10.31 -10.57 -1.52
N ASN A 81 -10.46 -11.60 -2.35
CA ASN A 81 -11.73 -11.94 -2.99
C ASN A 81 -12.55 -12.85 -2.07
N ASP A 82 -13.79 -12.47 -1.76
CA ASP A 82 -14.70 -13.22 -0.88
C ASP A 82 -15.04 -14.61 -1.44
N ASP A 83 -15.14 -14.71 -2.77
CA ASP A 83 -15.40 -15.97 -3.46
C ASP A 83 -14.20 -16.93 -3.38
N CYS A 84 -12.99 -16.39 -3.27
CA CYS A 84 -11.76 -17.15 -3.23
C CYS A 84 -11.22 -17.27 -1.79
N LYS A 85 -11.60 -18.33 -1.08
CA LYS A 85 -11.10 -18.64 0.28
C LYS A 85 -9.66 -19.19 0.31
N ASN A 86 -8.81 -18.78 -0.63
CA ASN A 86 -7.43 -19.27 -0.72
C ASN A 86 -6.52 -18.54 0.28
N VAL A 87 -5.73 -19.31 1.02
CA VAL A 87 -4.77 -18.82 2.01
C VAL A 87 -3.42 -19.49 1.75
N ILE A 88 -2.36 -18.69 1.63
CA ILE A 88 -0.98 -19.19 1.49
C ILE A 88 -0.13 -18.66 2.64
N LYS A 89 0.96 -19.34 2.98
CA LYS A 89 1.89 -18.86 4.02
C LYS A 89 2.78 -17.78 3.43
N ASN A 90 3.03 -16.70 4.18
CA ASN A 90 3.98 -15.66 3.78
C ASN A 90 5.39 -16.20 4.01
N GLU A 91 5.92 -16.95 3.03
CA GLU A 91 7.28 -17.46 3.07
C GLU A 91 8.22 -16.33 2.60
N GLU A 92 8.58 -15.47 3.55
CA GLU A 92 9.65 -14.49 3.36
C GLU A 92 10.96 -15.25 3.14
N ASN A 93 11.27 -15.56 1.88
CA ASN A 93 12.57 -16.06 1.48
C ASN A 93 13.60 -14.96 1.76
N ASN A 94 14.21 -15.05 2.93
CA ASN A 94 15.42 -14.33 3.31
C ASN A 94 16.58 -15.03 2.58
N ASN A 95 17.10 -14.41 1.52
CA ASN A 95 18.38 -14.79 0.93
C ASN A 95 19.24 -13.56 0.68
#